data_AF-A0A521G4Z5-F1
#
_entry.id   AF-A0A521G4Z5-F1
#
_cell.length_a   1.000
_cell.length_b   1.000
_cell.length_c   1.000
_cell.angle_alpha   90.00
_cell.angle_beta   90.00
_cell.angle_gamma   90.00
#
_symmetry.space_group_name_H-M   'P 1'
#
loop_
_entity.id
_entity.type
_entity.pdbx_description
1 polymer ?
#
loop_
_entity_poly.entity_id
_entity_poly.type
_entity_poly.pdbx_seq_one_letter_code
_entity_poly.pdbx_strand_id
1 'polypeptide(L)'
;MAVQVTMRQMLEAGLHFGHQTRRWNPKMKPYIYGPRNGIYIINLDATMRMFRKACAYMTDVAANGGSILFVGTKRQSQAVIKEEAARCGMYYVNHRWLGGMMTNFQTIKNSVDRLKKIEAMQKDGSINRFPKHEILQMEKERIKLERNVGGIKDMRKLPDVLFIIDPRKEEIAVDEARKLGIPVVALTDTNCNPDGIDYLIPGNDDAIRAVRLIAGQMADAILEGRGVSGEETPANIEELEAAMTATAFEEPTTAA
;
A
#
# COMPACT_ATOMS: atom_id res chain seq x y z
N MET A 1 21.28 5.26 7.48
CA MET A 1 20.40 5.58 8.63
C MET A 1 19.09 6.09 8.08
N ALA A 2 17.96 5.50 8.47
CA ALA A 2 16.64 5.98 8.08
C ALA A 2 16.54 7.50 8.21
N VAL A 3 16.07 8.16 7.16
CA VAL A 3 15.70 9.57 7.18
C VAL A 3 14.51 9.70 8.13
N GLN A 4 14.80 9.95 9.41
CA GLN A 4 13.76 10.13 10.41
C GLN A 4 12.85 11.28 9.98
N VAL A 5 11.57 10.98 9.79
CA VAL A 5 10.56 11.99 9.46
C VAL A 5 10.59 13.07 10.54
N THR A 6 10.88 14.29 10.12
CA THR A 6 10.85 15.45 11.00
C THR A 6 9.42 15.94 11.16
N MET A 7 9.12 16.56 12.31
CA MET A 7 7.81 17.19 12.54
C MET A 7 7.49 18.24 11.46
N ARG A 8 8.51 18.93 10.93
CA ARG A 8 8.38 19.87 9.82
C ARG A 8 7.87 19.19 8.56
N GLN A 9 8.41 18.03 8.17
CA GLN A 9 7.93 17.27 7.01
C GLN A 9 6.48 16.80 7.21
N MET A 10 6.10 16.36 8.43
CA MET A 10 4.71 16.00 8.73
C MET A 10 3.75 17.19 8.59
N LEU A 11 4.18 18.39 9.02
CA LEU A 11 3.42 19.63 8.85
C LEU A 11 3.27 20.00 7.37
N GLU A 12 4.37 20.00 6.61
CA GLU A 12 4.40 20.34 5.18
C GLU A 12 3.59 19.36 4.32
N ALA A 13 3.55 18.08 4.71
CA ALA A 13 2.72 17.05 4.08
C ALA A 13 1.23 17.17 4.43
N GLY A 14 0.88 17.97 5.45
CA GLY A 14 -0.51 18.20 5.87
C GLY A 14 -1.07 17.11 6.78
N LEU A 15 -0.22 16.35 7.49
CA LEU A 15 -0.61 15.24 8.36
C LEU A 15 -1.42 15.68 9.60
N HIS A 16 -1.25 16.94 10.01
CA HIS A 16 -1.89 17.53 11.19
C HIS A 16 -3.36 17.88 10.99
N PHE A 17 -3.86 17.92 9.75
CA PHE A 17 -5.26 18.19 9.48
C PHE A 17 -6.08 16.92 9.71
N GLY A 18 -7.12 17.02 10.54
CA GLY A 18 -8.15 15.99 10.64
C GLY A 18 -9.43 16.38 9.88
N HIS A 19 -10.53 15.74 10.26
CA HIS A 19 -11.85 16.01 9.71
C HIS A 19 -12.56 17.20 10.39
N GLN A 20 -13.70 17.59 9.80
CA GLN A 20 -14.60 18.60 10.36
C GLN A 20 -15.07 18.22 11.77
N THR A 21 -15.27 19.21 12.64
CA THR A 21 -15.64 18.98 14.05
C THR A 21 -16.96 18.23 14.24
N ARG A 22 -17.85 18.28 13.24
CA ARG A 22 -19.12 17.53 13.22
C ARG A 22 -18.96 16.04 12.92
N ARG A 23 -17.84 15.63 12.32
CA ARG A 23 -17.58 14.26 11.84
C ARG A 23 -16.32 13.72 12.51
N TRP A 24 -16.42 13.44 13.80
CA TRP A 24 -15.31 12.88 14.58
C TRP A 24 -15.79 11.74 15.49
N ASN A 25 -14.86 10.91 15.92
CA ASN A 25 -15.07 9.85 16.88
C ASN A 25 -14.55 10.29 18.26
N PRO A 26 -15.38 10.27 19.33
CA PRO A 26 -14.94 10.63 20.69
C PRO A 26 -13.72 9.85 21.20
N LYS A 27 -13.51 8.61 20.72
CA LYS A 27 -12.35 7.79 21.10
C LYS A 27 -11.03 8.34 20.58
N MET A 28 -11.07 9.17 19.53
CA MET A 28 -9.87 9.84 19.00
C MET A 28 -9.47 11.09 19.80
N LYS A 29 -10.24 11.48 20.83
CA LYS A 29 -9.96 12.65 21.68
C LYS A 29 -8.52 12.71 22.21
N PRO A 30 -7.87 11.62 22.65
CA PRO A 30 -6.48 11.67 23.16
C PRO A 30 -5.45 12.06 22.09
N TYR A 31 -5.77 11.87 20.80
CA TYR A 31 -4.87 12.12 19.68
C TYR A 31 -5.12 13.49 19.02
N ILE A 32 -6.14 14.22 19.45
CA ILE A 32 -6.53 15.51 18.91
C ILE A 32 -5.92 16.61 19.78
N TYR A 33 -5.23 17.56 19.15
CA TYR A 33 -4.70 18.75 19.81
C TYR A 33 -5.81 19.76 20.12
N GLY A 34 -6.70 20.00 19.15
CA GLY A 34 -7.85 20.89 19.33
C GLY A 34 -8.48 21.31 17.99
N PRO A 35 -9.66 21.95 18.01
CA PRO A 35 -10.31 22.44 16.80
C PRO A 35 -9.76 23.81 16.37
N ARG A 36 -9.59 24.04 15.06
CA ARG A 36 -9.27 25.33 14.45
C ARG A 36 -10.10 25.51 13.18
N ASN A 37 -10.80 26.63 13.05
CA ASN A 37 -11.63 26.96 11.88
C ASN A 37 -12.63 25.84 11.51
N GLY A 38 -13.18 25.13 12.49
CA GLY A 38 -14.13 24.03 12.26
C GLY A 38 -13.52 22.69 11.83
N ILE A 39 -12.19 22.56 11.83
CA ILE A 39 -11.45 21.33 11.54
C ILE A 39 -10.66 20.91 12.79
N TYR A 40 -10.62 19.62 13.10
CA TYR A 40 -9.75 19.13 14.17
C TYR A 40 -8.29 19.10 13.74
N ILE A 41 -7.40 19.52 14.63
CA ILE A 41 -5.95 19.39 14.46
C ILE A 41 -5.49 18.18 15.26
N ILE A 42 -4.75 17.29 14.60
CA ILE A 42 -4.15 16.10 15.18
C ILE A 42 -2.85 16.49 15.91
N ASN A 43 -2.61 15.87 17.07
CA ASN A 43 -1.40 16.09 17.84
C ASN A 43 -0.20 15.35 17.21
N LEU A 44 0.62 16.08 16.45
CA LEU A 44 1.79 15.51 15.77
C LEU A 44 2.87 14.97 16.71
N ASP A 45 2.96 15.44 17.96
CA ASP A 45 3.91 14.85 18.92
C ASP A 45 3.52 13.40 19.26
N ALA A 46 2.23 13.18 19.49
CA ALA A 46 1.69 11.84 19.68
C ALA A 46 1.87 11.01 18.41
N THR A 47 1.56 11.59 17.23
CA THR A 47 1.78 10.93 15.93
C THR A 47 3.21 10.46 15.77
N MET A 48 4.20 11.33 16.01
CA MET A 48 5.61 11.01 15.82
C MET A 48 6.07 9.87 16.73
N ARG A 49 5.65 9.87 18.00
CA ARG A 49 5.98 8.78 18.94
C ARG A 49 5.37 7.45 18.51
N MET A 50 4.11 7.46 18.10
CA MET A 50 3.41 6.24 17.67
C MET A 50 3.91 5.73 16.31
N PHE A 51 4.19 6.64 15.38
CA PHE A 51 4.76 6.34 14.08
C PHE A 51 6.12 5.66 14.20
N ARG A 52 7.01 6.16 15.07
CA ARG A 52 8.32 5.51 15.32
C ARG A 52 8.18 4.08 15.84
N LYS A 53 7.21 3.83 16.75
CA LYS A 53 6.93 2.47 17.24
C LYS A 53 6.41 1.56 16.12
N ALA A 54 5.51 2.08 15.28
CA ALA A 54 5.00 1.34 14.14
C ALA A 54 6.11 1.02 13.12
N CYS A 55 6.98 1.98 12.77
CA CYS A 55 8.12 1.72 11.89
C CYS A 55 9.06 0.66 12.46
N ALA A 56 9.44 0.76 13.73
CA ALA A 56 10.29 -0.22 14.39
C ALA A 56 9.68 -1.63 14.32
N TYR A 57 8.38 -1.76 14.63
CA TYR A 57 7.67 -3.03 14.52
C TYR A 57 7.67 -3.59 13.08
N MET A 58 7.45 -2.73 12.08
CA MET A 58 7.46 -3.14 10.67
C MET A 58 8.86 -3.58 10.20
N THR A 59 9.91 -2.92 10.68
CA THR A 59 11.30 -3.32 10.47
C THR A 59 11.58 -4.69 11.07
N ASP A 60 11.16 -4.93 12.32
CA ASP A 60 11.36 -6.23 13.00
C ASP A 60 10.62 -7.36 12.26
N VAL A 61 9.40 -7.11 11.82
CA VAL A 61 8.61 -8.08 11.04
C VAL A 61 9.31 -8.39 9.72
N ALA A 62 9.80 -7.36 9.02
CA ALA A 62 10.50 -7.52 7.76
C ALA A 62 11.84 -8.27 7.92
N ALA A 63 12.58 -8.02 9.02
CA ALA A 63 13.82 -8.71 9.36
C ALA A 63 13.61 -10.20 9.63
N ASN A 64 12.46 -10.57 10.19
CA ASN A 64 12.07 -11.97 10.38
C ASN A 64 11.52 -12.65 9.11
N GLY A 65 11.56 -11.97 7.96
CA GLY A 65 11.01 -12.49 6.69
C GLY A 65 9.48 -12.49 6.65
N GLY A 66 8.84 -11.69 7.50
CA GLY A 66 7.40 -11.50 7.53
C GLY A 66 6.88 -10.86 6.25
N SER A 67 5.66 -11.25 5.88
CA SER A 67 4.91 -10.71 4.75
C SER A 67 3.94 -9.63 5.22
N ILE A 68 3.98 -8.49 4.54
CA ILE A 68 3.17 -7.32 4.89
C ILE A 68 2.20 -7.05 3.74
N LEU A 69 0.94 -6.80 4.08
CA LEU A 69 -0.10 -6.43 3.10
C LEU A 69 -0.51 -4.98 3.29
N PHE A 70 -0.27 -4.17 2.26
CA PHE A 70 -0.66 -2.77 2.22
C PHE A 70 -2.09 -2.63 1.71
N VAL A 71 -2.95 -1.94 2.45
CA VAL A 71 -4.38 -1.79 2.13
C VAL A 71 -4.74 -0.31 2.09
N GLY A 72 -5.34 0.12 0.99
CA GLY A 72 -5.91 1.47 0.91
C GLY A 72 -6.76 1.66 -0.33
N THR A 73 -8.09 1.57 -0.18
CA THR A 73 -9.04 1.70 -1.30
C THR A 73 -9.50 3.12 -1.58
N LYS A 74 -9.00 4.10 -0.82
CA LYS A 74 -9.29 5.52 -1.04
C LYS A 74 -8.67 5.99 -2.35
N ARG A 75 -9.34 6.90 -3.06
CA ARG A 75 -8.83 7.40 -4.36
C ARG A 75 -7.45 8.05 -4.20
N GLN A 76 -7.23 8.71 -3.07
CA GLN A 76 -6.00 9.40 -2.71
C GLN A 76 -4.86 8.43 -2.34
N SER A 77 -5.17 7.23 -1.83
CA SER A 77 -4.19 6.22 -1.42
C SER A 77 -3.89 5.20 -2.51
N GLN A 78 -4.80 5.00 -3.46
CA GLN A 78 -4.77 3.94 -4.47
C GLN A 78 -3.45 3.79 -5.23
N ALA A 79 -2.94 4.90 -5.76
CA ALA A 79 -1.69 4.90 -6.53
C ALA A 79 -0.48 4.73 -5.62
N VAL A 80 -0.47 5.46 -4.50
CA VAL A 80 0.63 5.47 -3.52
C VAL A 80 0.85 4.08 -2.93
N ILE A 81 -0.21 3.40 -2.49
CA ILE A 81 -0.12 2.06 -1.92
C ILE A 81 0.46 1.05 -2.91
N LYS A 82 0.04 1.13 -4.18
CA LYS A 82 0.58 0.24 -5.22
C LYS A 82 2.07 0.51 -5.47
N GLU A 83 2.45 1.79 -5.58
CA GLU A 83 3.83 2.22 -5.82
C GLU A 83 4.77 1.78 -4.68
N GLU A 84 4.41 2.09 -3.43
CA GLU A 84 5.26 1.80 -2.27
C GLU A 84 5.33 0.32 -1.94
N ALA A 85 4.23 -0.43 -2.08
CA ALA A 85 4.24 -1.87 -1.87
C ALA A 85 5.06 -2.60 -2.94
N ALA A 86 4.95 -2.18 -4.20
CA ALA A 86 5.79 -2.72 -5.28
C ALA A 86 7.27 -2.40 -5.03
N ARG A 87 7.58 -1.20 -4.55
CA ARG A 87 8.95 -0.77 -4.23
C ARG A 87 9.60 -1.63 -3.15
N CYS A 88 8.88 -1.99 -2.09
CA CYS A 88 9.41 -2.84 -1.03
C CYS A 88 9.23 -4.35 -1.28
N GLY A 89 8.68 -4.74 -2.43
CA GLY A 89 8.41 -6.15 -2.77
C GLY A 89 7.42 -6.81 -1.81
N MET A 90 6.37 -6.08 -1.44
CA MET A 90 5.27 -6.52 -0.58
C MET A 90 3.94 -6.51 -1.33
N TYR A 91 2.92 -7.11 -0.72
CA TYR A 91 1.61 -7.26 -1.33
C TYR A 91 0.75 -6.01 -1.10
N TYR A 92 -0.24 -5.79 -1.98
CA TYR A 92 -1.17 -4.69 -1.80
C TYR A 92 -2.61 -4.99 -2.24
N VAL A 93 -3.55 -4.23 -1.66
CA VAL A 93 -4.94 -4.11 -2.09
C VAL A 93 -5.28 -2.63 -2.19
N ASN A 94 -5.47 -2.14 -3.41
CA ASN A 94 -5.74 -0.72 -3.66
C ASN A 94 -7.13 -0.43 -4.21
N HIS A 95 -7.87 -1.39 -4.78
CA HIS A 95 -9.19 -1.09 -5.35
C HIS A 95 -10.34 -1.33 -4.38
N ARG A 96 -10.59 -2.60 -4.04
CA ARG A 96 -11.69 -2.99 -3.17
C ARG A 96 -11.27 -4.19 -2.35
N TRP A 97 -11.49 -4.12 -1.04
CA TRP A 97 -11.43 -5.29 -0.19
C TRP A 97 -12.61 -6.23 -0.51
N LEU A 98 -12.31 -7.44 -0.96
CA LEU A 98 -13.31 -8.48 -1.12
C LEU A 98 -13.49 -9.15 0.25
N GLY A 99 -14.71 -9.14 0.78
CA GLY A 99 -14.99 -9.83 2.04
C GLY A 99 -14.63 -11.31 1.93
N GLY A 100 -13.93 -11.84 2.93
CA GLY A 100 -13.34 -13.17 2.88
C GLY A 100 -11.91 -13.20 2.31
N MET A 101 -11.28 -12.05 2.09
CA MET A 101 -9.91 -11.96 1.56
C MET A 101 -8.90 -12.77 2.37
N MET A 102 -9.05 -12.78 3.69
CA MET A 102 -8.19 -13.54 4.60
C MET A 102 -8.95 -14.71 5.24
N THR A 103 -10.19 -14.48 5.65
CA THR A 103 -11.00 -15.51 6.34
C THR A 103 -11.46 -16.66 5.42
N ASN A 104 -11.64 -16.41 4.11
CA ASN A 104 -11.92 -17.42 3.08
C ASN A 104 -10.86 -17.38 1.98
N PHE A 105 -9.58 -17.45 2.39
CA PHE A 105 -8.44 -17.36 1.49
C PHE A 105 -8.47 -18.39 0.35
N GLN A 106 -9.04 -19.58 0.58
CA GLN A 106 -9.12 -20.62 -0.45
C GLN A 106 -9.93 -20.18 -1.68
N THR A 107 -11.03 -19.45 -1.48
CA THR A 107 -11.87 -18.95 -2.58
C THR A 107 -11.18 -17.82 -3.34
N ILE A 108 -10.43 -16.99 -2.62
CA ILE A 108 -9.63 -15.90 -3.20
C ILE A 108 -8.49 -16.48 -4.02
N LYS A 109 -7.84 -17.54 -3.52
CA LYS A 109 -6.82 -18.30 -4.24
C LYS A 109 -7.35 -18.84 -5.57
N ASN A 110 -8.56 -19.39 -5.60
CA ASN A 110 -9.20 -19.81 -6.85
C ASN A 110 -9.36 -18.65 -7.85
N SER A 111 -9.66 -17.44 -7.36
CA SER A 111 -9.78 -16.24 -8.20
C SER A 111 -8.41 -15.77 -8.73
N VAL A 112 -7.35 -15.90 -7.93
CA VAL A 112 -5.96 -15.64 -8.35
C VAL A 112 -5.50 -16.69 -9.37
N ASP A 113 -5.83 -17.96 -9.16
CA ASP A 113 -5.49 -19.04 -10.09
C ASP A 113 -6.23 -18.86 -11.43
N ARG A 114 -7.48 -18.39 -11.38
CA ARG A 114 -8.24 -18.01 -12.58
C ARG A 114 -7.57 -16.88 -13.34
N LEU A 115 -7.09 -15.84 -12.66
CA LEU A 115 -6.32 -14.74 -13.27
C LEU A 115 -5.05 -15.26 -13.95
N LYS A 116 -4.24 -16.07 -13.24
CA LYS A 116 -3.03 -16.69 -13.79
C LYS A 116 -3.30 -17.54 -15.02
N LYS A 117 -4.41 -18.29 -15.01
CA LYS A 117 -4.82 -19.11 -16.17
C LYS A 117 -5.12 -18.25 -17.39
N ILE A 118 -5.89 -17.16 -17.22
CA ILE A 118 -6.24 -16.26 -18.34
C ILE A 118 -4.97 -15.60 -18.90
N GLU A 119 -4.05 -15.14 -18.05
CA GLU A 119 -2.78 -14.58 -18.50
C GLU A 119 -1.90 -15.60 -19.23
N ALA A 120 -1.84 -16.85 -18.75
CA ALA A 120 -1.10 -17.91 -19.41
C ALA A 120 -1.67 -18.21 -20.81
N MET A 121 -2.99 -18.27 -20.95
CA MET A 121 -3.67 -18.44 -22.25
C MET A 121 -3.42 -17.28 -23.21
N GLN A 122 -3.27 -16.06 -22.69
CA GLN A 122 -2.91 -14.88 -23.49
C GLN A 122 -1.46 -14.93 -23.96
N LYS A 123 -0.53 -15.31 -23.07
CA LYS A 123 0.90 -15.42 -23.41
C LYS A 123 1.18 -16.53 -24.42
N ASP A 124 0.51 -17.67 -24.29
CA ASP A 124 0.64 -18.83 -25.18
C ASP A 124 -0.13 -18.67 -26.51
N GLY A 125 -0.96 -17.63 -26.64
CA GLY A 125 -1.80 -17.42 -27.84
C GLY A 125 -2.95 -18.41 -28.00
N SER A 126 -3.07 -19.41 -27.11
CA SER A 126 -4.19 -20.36 -27.03
C SER A 126 -5.55 -19.67 -26.89
N ILE A 127 -5.60 -18.42 -26.42
CA ILE A 127 -6.83 -17.62 -26.35
C ILE A 127 -7.48 -17.39 -27.73
N ASN A 128 -6.71 -17.41 -28.82
CA ASN A 128 -7.22 -17.19 -30.18
C ASN A 128 -8.06 -18.34 -30.72
N ARG A 129 -8.06 -19.50 -30.04
CA ARG A 129 -8.92 -20.64 -30.39
C ARG A 129 -10.39 -20.41 -30.03
N PHE A 130 -10.66 -19.43 -29.16
CA PHE A 130 -12.01 -19.12 -28.70
C PHE A 130 -12.71 -18.12 -29.63
N PRO A 131 -14.05 -18.11 -29.65
CA PRO A 131 -14.82 -17.07 -30.33
C PRO A 131 -14.51 -15.67 -29.81
N LYS A 132 -14.60 -14.65 -30.67
CA LYS A 132 -14.33 -13.24 -30.30
C LYS A 132 -15.12 -12.74 -29.09
N HIS A 133 -16.37 -13.20 -28.93
CA HIS A 133 -17.21 -12.79 -27.79
C HIS A 133 -16.70 -13.37 -26.46
N GLU A 134 -16.21 -14.61 -26.45
CA GLU A 134 -15.59 -15.23 -25.27
C GLU A 134 -14.26 -14.58 -24.93
N ILE A 135 -13.42 -14.27 -25.94
CA ILE A 135 -12.17 -13.53 -25.75
C ILE A 135 -12.45 -12.19 -25.05
N LEU A 136 -13.46 -11.45 -25.51
CA LEU A 136 -13.86 -10.18 -24.89
C LEU A 136 -14.32 -10.37 -23.43
N GLN A 137 -15.06 -11.43 -23.15
CA GLN A 137 -15.51 -11.73 -21.78
C GLN A 137 -14.35 -12.09 -20.87
N MET A 138 -13.40 -12.89 -21.34
CA MET A 138 -12.18 -13.26 -20.62
C MET A 138 -11.29 -12.04 -20.37
N GLU A 139 -11.22 -11.11 -21.32
CA GLU A 139 -10.47 -9.86 -21.15
C GLU A 139 -11.11 -8.94 -20.10
N LYS A 140 -12.45 -8.80 -20.11
CA LYS A 140 -13.17 -8.08 -19.05
C LYS A 140 -12.98 -8.73 -17.68
N GLU A 141 -13.00 -10.06 -17.63
CA GLU A 141 -12.74 -10.83 -16.41
C GLU A 141 -11.30 -10.60 -15.92
N ARG A 142 -10.30 -10.66 -16.80
CA ARG A 142 -8.89 -10.37 -16.50
C ARG A 142 -8.73 -8.99 -15.89
N ILE A 143 -9.24 -7.94 -16.54
CA ILE A 143 -9.13 -6.55 -16.07
C ILE A 143 -9.77 -6.41 -14.68
N LYS A 144 -10.91 -7.05 -14.45
CA LYS A 144 -11.61 -7.01 -13.15
C LYS A 144 -10.83 -7.76 -12.07
N LEU A 145 -10.28 -8.93 -12.38
CA LEU A 145 -9.47 -9.72 -11.45
C LEU A 145 -8.16 -9.00 -11.13
N GLU A 146 -7.44 -8.51 -12.15
CA GLU A 146 -6.18 -7.77 -11.98
C GLU A 146 -6.35 -6.55 -11.06
N ARG A 147 -7.44 -5.79 -11.23
CA ARG A 147 -7.74 -4.64 -10.35
C ARG A 147 -7.93 -5.03 -8.89
N ASN A 148 -8.57 -6.17 -8.61
CA ASN A 148 -8.97 -6.54 -7.24
C ASN A 148 -7.95 -7.46 -6.53
N VAL A 149 -7.37 -8.42 -7.26
CA VAL A 149 -6.50 -9.46 -6.69
C VAL A 149 -5.08 -9.46 -7.28
N GLY A 150 -4.77 -8.56 -8.21
CA GLY A 150 -3.43 -8.48 -8.82
C GLY A 150 -2.31 -8.26 -7.80
N GLY A 151 -2.54 -7.42 -6.78
CA GLY A 151 -1.54 -7.13 -5.74
C GLY A 151 -1.32 -8.25 -4.71
N ILE A 152 -2.13 -9.31 -4.72
CA ILE A 152 -1.98 -10.51 -3.87
C ILE A 152 -1.68 -11.77 -4.70
N LYS A 153 -1.39 -11.61 -5.98
CA LYS A 153 -1.21 -12.72 -6.93
C LYS A 153 -0.10 -13.69 -6.55
N ASP A 154 0.98 -13.18 -5.97
CA ASP A 154 2.15 -13.96 -5.58
C ASP A 154 2.16 -14.33 -4.09
N MET A 155 1.07 -14.03 -3.39
CA MET A 155 0.89 -14.35 -1.98
C MET A 155 0.57 -15.84 -1.79
N ARG A 156 1.45 -16.56 -1.09
CA ARG A 156 1.31 -18.01 -0.85
C ARG A 156 0.63 -18.35 0.48
N LYS A 157 0.86 -17.53 1.49
CA LYS A 157 0.31 -17.64 2.85
C LYS A 157 -0.38 -16.34 3.24
N LEU A 158 -1.15 -16.36 4.32
CA LEU A 158 -1.74 -15.14 4.88
C LEU A 158 -0.63 -14.14 5.27
N PRO A 159 -0.91 -12.83 5.20
CA PRO A 159 0.04 -11.82 5.64
C PRO A 159 0.25 -11.91 7.15
N ASP A 160 1.48 -11.61 7.58
CA ASP A 160 1.84 -11.60 9.00
C ASP A 160 1.45 -10.26 9.66
N VAL A 161 1.36 -9.17 8.88
CA VAL A 161 0.91 -7.84 9.33
C VAL A 161 0.12 -7.13 8.24
N LEU A 162 -0.89 -6.34 8.65
CA LEU A 162 -1.58 -5.40 7.76
C LEU A 162 -1.12 -3.96 7.99
N PHE A 163 -0.89 -3.24 6.91
CA PHE A 163 -0.76 -1.79 6.92
C PHE A 163 -1.98 -1.16 6.22
N ILE A 164 -2.84 -0.47 6.97
CA ILE A 164 -4.13 0.03 6.49
C ILE A 164 -4.15 1.56 6.47
N ILE A 165 -4.64 2.14 5.37
CA ILE A 165 -5.03 3.55 5.31
C ILE A 165 -6.54 3.65 5.42
N ASP A 166 -7.03 4.51 6.32
CA ASP A 166 -8.46 4.74 6.57
C ASP A 166 -9.20 3.48 7.05
N PRO A 167 -9.03 3.07 8.32
CA PRO A 167 -9.73 1.92 8.92
C PRO A 167 -11.25 2.03 8.87
N ARG A 168 -11.80 3.26 8.78
CA ARG A 168 -13.24 3.45 8.65
C ARG A 168 -13.74 2.94 7.30
N LYS A 169 -12.96 3.12 6.23
CA LYS A 169 -13.31 2.59 4.91
C LYS A 169 -13.00 1.10 4.79
N GLU A 170 -11.97 0.62 5.51
CA GLU A 170 -11.50 -0.76 5.49
C GLU A 170 -11.93 -1.58 6.73
N GLU A 171 -13.12 -1.31 7.29
CA GLU A 171 -13.60 -1.97 8.51
C GLU A 171 -13.61 -3.51 8.39
N ILE A 172 -13.97 -4.02 7.20
CA ILE A 172 -13.97 -5.47 6.92
C ILE A 172 -12.56 -6.06 7.02
N ALA A 173 -11.54 -5.33 6.54
CA ALA A 173 -10.15 -5.79 6.61
C ALA A 173 -9.67 -5.86 8.07
N VAL A 174 -10.01 -4.84 8.87
CA VAL A 174 -9.69 -4.79 10.31
C VAL A 174 -10.39 -5.93 11.06
N ASP A 175 -11.67 -6.17 10.79
CA ASP A 175 -12.44 -7.24 11.42
C ASP A 175 -11.93 -8.64 11.08
N GLU A 176 -11.57 -8.87 9.81
CA GLU A 176 -10.95 -10.13 9.38
C GLU A 176 -9.58 -10.34 10.03
N ALA A 177 -8.75 -9.28 10.11
CA ALA A 177 -7.45 -9.33 10.75
C ALA A 177 -7.57 -9.70 12.23
N ARG A 178 -8.50 -9.04 12.93
CA ARG A 178 -8.78 -9.28 14.34
C ARG A 178 -9.24 -10.71 14.62
N LYS A 179 -10.10 -11.27 13.76
CA LYS A 179 -10.56 -12.66 13.88
C LYS A 179 -9.44 -13.68 13.71
N LEU A 180 -8.46 -13.37 12.86
CA LEU A 180 -7.33 -14.23 12.56
C LEU A 180 -6.12 -13.99 13.47
N GLY A 181 -6.18 -12.97 14.35
CA GLY A 181 -5.06 -12.56 15.19
C GLY A 181 -3.91 -11.92 14.42
N ILE A 182 -4.18 -11.37 13.23
CA ILE A 182 -3.18 -10.65 12.42
C ILE A 182 -3.11 -9.21 12.94
N PRO A 183 -1.92 -8.74 13.37
CA PRO A 183 -1.74 -7.39 13.87
C PRO A 183 -1.95 -6.33 12.79
N VAL A 184 -2.56 -5.21 13.20
CA VAL A 184 -2.94 -4.10 12.31
C VAL A 184 -2.18 -2.83 12.67
N VAL A 185 -1.43 -2.32 11.70
CA VAL A 185 -0.82 -0.99 11.70
C VAL A 185 -1.69 -0.09 10.83
N ALA A 186 -2.16 1.06 11.34
CA ALA A 186 -3.07 1.89 10.55
C ALA A 186 -2.87 3.39 10.69
N LEU A 187 -3.00 4.09 9.56
CA LEU A 187 -3.14 5.55 9.50
C LEU A 187 -4.60 5.92 9.75
N THR A 188 -4.87 6.57 10.89
CA THR A 188 -6.22 6.89 11.37
C THR A 188 -6.44 8.39 11.45
N ASP A 189 -7.52 8.88 10.83
CA ASP A 189 -8.01 10.22 11.06
C ASP A 189 -8.97 10.25 12.28
N THR A 190 -9.25 11.45 12.76
CA THR A 190 -10.21 11.84 13.81
C THR A 190 -11.61 11.24 13.69
N ASN A 191 -12.03 10.80 12.50
CA ASN A 191 -13.35 10.22 12.24
C ASN A 191 -13.37 8.67 12.36
N CYS A 192 -12.22 8.04 12.59
CA CYS A 192 -12.04 6.59 12.65
C CYS A 192 -12.23 6.05 14.07
N ASN A 193 -12.56 4.75 14.19
CA ASN A 193 -12.54 4.05 15.48
C ASN A 193 -11.14 3.47 15.72
N PRO A 194 -10.46 3.80 16.85
CA PRO A 194 -9.17 3.23 17.17
C PRO A 194 -9.22 1.77 17.65
N ASP A 195 -10.41 1.22 17.94
CA ASP A 195 -10.51 -0.16 18.42
C ASP A 195 -10.08 -1.17 17.34
N GLY A 196 -9.35 -2.22 17.75
CA GLY A 196 -8.92 -3.28 16.84
C GLY A 196 -7.67 -2.93 16.02
N ILE A 197 -7.04 -1.79 16.30
CA ILE A 197 -5.76 -1.37 15.71
C ILE A 197 -4.67 -1.52 16.78
N ASP A 198 -3.65 -2.32 16.49
CA ASP A 198 -2.55 -2.57 17.43
C ASP A 198 -1.54 -1.41 17.42
N TYR A 199 -1.22 -0.90 16.23
CA TYR A 199 -0.31 0.21 16.03
C TYR A 199 -1.02 1.36 15.32
N LEU A 200 -1.60 2.26 16.12
CA LEU A 200 -2.35 3.41 15.64
C LEU A 200 -1.41 4.58 15.29
N ILE A 201 -1.53 5.12 14.09
CA ILE A 201 -0.81 6.31 13.62
C ILE A 201 -1.85 7.40 13.38
N PRO A 202 -2.01 8.37 14.29
CA PRO A 202 -2.98 9.43 14.13
C PRO A 202 -2.49 10.42 13.06
N GLY A 203 -3.24 10.61 11.99
CA GLY A 203 -2.85 11.51 10.91
C GLY A 203 -3.90 11.63 9.80
N ASN A 204 -3.69 12.61 8.93
CA ASN A 204 -4.54 12.86 7.76
C ASN A 204 -4.46 11.72 6.73
N ASP A 205 -5.59 11.13 6.37
CA ASP A 205 -5.71 10.10 5.35
C ASP A 205 -6.28 10.62 4.00
N ASP A 206 -6.71 11.88 3.95
CA ASP A 206 -7.28 12.54 2.76
C ASP A 206 -6.20 13.21 1.90
N ALA A 207 -5.11 13.68 2.52
CA ALA A 207 -4.02 14.34 1.81
C ALA A 207 -3.08 13.33 1.16
N ILE A 208 -2.98 13.36 -0.17
CA ILE A 208 -2.07 12.49 -0.95
C ILE A 208 -0.62 12.63 -0.46
N ARG A 209 -0.17 13.85 -0.13
CA ARG A 209 1.17 14.11 0.40
C ARG A 209 1.42 13.44 1.76
N ALA A 210 0.43 13.48 2.65
CA ALA A 210 0.50 12.82 3.96
C ALA A 210 0.56 11.30 3.82
N VAL A 211 -0.33 10.73 3.00
CA VAL A 211 -0.35 9.29 2.69
C VAL A 211 0.97 8.83 2.08
N ARG A 212 1.52 9.57 1.11
CA ARG A 212 2.81 9.28 0.49
C ARG A 212 3.97 9.34 1.48
N LEU A 213 4.01 10.35 2.35
CA LEU A 213 5.04 10.46 3.37
C LEU A 213 5.02 9.24 4.31
N ILE A 214 3.84 8.86 4.81
CA ILE A 214 3.70 7.74 5.75
C ILE A 214 3.97 6.40 5.06
N ALA A 215 3.34 6.14 3.92
CA ALA A 215 3.50 4.88 3.19
C ALA A 215 4.94 4.70 2.68
N GLY A 216 5.58 5.76 2.18
CA GLY A 216 6.96 5.71 1.72
C GLY A 216 7.93 5.38 2.84
N GLN A 217 7.76 6.00 4.00
CA GLN A 217 8.59 5.74 5.18
C GLN A 217 8.35 4.36 5.78
N MET A 218 7.12 3.83 5.69
CA MET A 218 6.86 2.42 6.02
C MET A 218 7.56 1.47 5.06
N ALA A 219 7.55 1.76 3.76
CA ALA A 219 8.28 0.95 2.78
C ALA A 219 9.80 1.02 3.00
N ASP A 220 10.35 2.19 3.35
CA ASP A 220 11.77 2.35 3.70
C ASP A 220 12.14 1.51 4.94
N ALA A 221 11.30 1.54 5.98
CA ALA A 221 11.49 0.75 7.20
C ALA A 221 11.49 -0.77 6.93
N ILE A 222 10.67 -1.23 5.99
CA ILE A 222 10.61 -2.64 5.56
C ILE A 222 11.86 -3.03 4.79
N LEU A 223 12.32 -2.17 3.87
CA LEU A 223 13.55 -2.40 3.10
C LEU A 223 14.76 -2.51 4.03
N GLU A 224 14.87 -1.59 5.00
CA GLU A 224 15.91 -1.62 6.03
C GLU A 224 15.87 -2.92 6.83
N GLY A 225 14.68 -3.35 7.26
CA GLY A 225 14.51 -4.62 7.99
C GLY A 225 14.97 -5.84 7.19
N ARG A 226 14.74 -5.85 5.87
CA ARG A 226 15.22 -6.91 4.97
C ARG A 226 16.73 -6.90 4.76
N GLY A 227 17.47 -5.95 5.32
CA GLY A 227 18.91 -5.77 5.06
C GLY A 227 19.20 -5.23 3.65
N VAL A 228 18.16 -4.91 2.89
CA VAL A 228 18.26 -4.16 1.65
C VAL A 228 18.24 -2.69 2.04
N SER A 229 19.37 -2.22 2.59
CA SER A 229 19.63 -0.77 2.54
C SER A 229 19.46 -0.38 1.08
N GLY A 230 18.72 0.71 0.81
CA GLY A 230 18.39 1.18 -0.53
C GLY A 230 19.60 1.56 -1.37
N GLU A 231 20.47 0.60 -1.64
CA GLU A 231 21.33 0.57 -2.81
C GLU A 231 20.41 0.15 -3.95
N GLU A 232 20.19 1.12 -4.81
CA GLU A 232 19.75 0.96 -6.18
C GLU A 232 20.14 -0.43 -6.70
N THR A 233 19.13 -1.22 -7.05
CA THR A 233 19.35 -2.52 -7.67
C THR A 233 20.29 -2.31 -8.86
N PRO A 234 21.48 -2.95 -8.92
CA PRO A 234 22.44 -2.75 -10.02
C PRO A 234 21.86 -3.12 -11.39
N ALA A 235 20.76 -3.90 -11.41
CA ALA A 235 20.02 -4.25 -12.62
C ALA A 235 19.42 -3.04 -13.37
N ASN A 236 19.11 -1.92 -12.69
CA ASN A 236 18.55 -0.75 -13.35
C ASN A 236 19.63 0.18 -13.93
N ILE A 237 20.86 0.11 -13.41
CA ILE A 237 21.99 0.95 -13.87
C ILE A 237 22.56 0.36 -15.15
N GLU A 238 22.70 -0.97 -15.25
CA GLU A 238 23.15 -1.63 -16.49
C GLU A 238 22.14 -1.46 -17.64
N GLU A 239 20.82 -1.52 -17.37
CA GLU A 239 19.80 -1.28 -18.41
C GLU A 239 19.75 0.20 -18.86
N LEU A 240 19.99 1.16 -17.95
CA LEU A 240 20.06 2.57 -18.30
C LEU A 240 21.38 2.94 -19.02
N GLU A 241 22.52 2.39 -18.60
CA GLU A 241 23.79 2.59 -19.29
C GLU A 241 23.79 1.96 -20.69
N ALA A 242 23.19 0.77 -20.85
CA ALA A 242 23.03 0.15 -22.16
C ALA A 242 22.12 0.99 -23.09
N ALA A 243 21.04 1.59 -22.56
CA ALA A 243 20.13 2.44 -23.33
C ALA A 243 20.78 3.79 -23.72
N MET A 244 21.60 4.39 -22.84
CA MET A 244 22.32 5.63 -23.11
C MET A 244 23.49 5.42 -24.09
N THR A 245 24.15 4.25 -24.04
CA THR A 245 25.25 3.94 -24.96
C THR A 245 24.73 3.63 -26.37
N ALA A 246 23.55 3.00 -26.49
CA ALA A 246 22.91 2.72 -27.77
C ALA A 246 22.44 3.99 -28.51
N THR A 247 22.09 5.05 -27.78
CA THR A 247 21.63 6.33 -28.37
C THR A 247 22.77 7.27 -28.76
N ALA A 248 23.99 7.07 -28.23
CA ALA A 248 25.15 7.89 -28.55
C ALA A 248 25.88 7.50 -29.86
N PHE A 249 25.55 6.34 -30.45
CA PHE A 249 26.20 5.86 -31.68
C PHE A 249 25.43 6.17 -32.99
N GLU A 250 24.24 6.78 -32.92
CA GLU A 250 23.54 7.30 -34.10
C GLU A 250 23.81 8.81 -34.25
N GLU A 251 25.02 9.18 -34.70
CA GLU A 251 25.21 10.48 -35.35
C GLU A 251 24.75 10.39 -36.81
N PRO A 252 24.01 11.39 -37.33
CA PRO A 252 23.51 11.40 -38.69
C PRO A 252 24.68 11.59 -39.67
N THR A 253 24.86 10.61 -40.54
CA THR A 253 25.73 10.72 -41.72
C THR A 253 25.24 11.91 -42.56
N THR A 254 26.00 13.00 -42.56
CA THR A 254 25.81 14.16 -43.43
C THR A 254 25.93 13.72 -44.88
N ALA A 255 24.80 13.73 -45.59
CA ALA A 255 24.76 13.58 -47.03
C ALA A 255 25.31 14.84 -47.71
N ALA A 256 26.19 14.60 -48.69
CA ALA A 256 26.78 15.58 -49.60
C ALA A 256 25.77 16.15 -50.61
#